data_AF-A0A453KXU6-F1
#
_entry.id   AF-A0A453KXU6-F1
#
_cell.length_a   1.000
_cell.length_b   1.000
_cell.length_c   1.000
_cell.angle_alpha   90.00
_cell.angle_beta   90.00
_cell.angle_gamma   90.00
#
_symmetry.space_group_name_H-M   'P 1'
#
loop_
_entity.id
_entity.type
_entity.pdbx_description
1 polymer ?
#
loop_
_entity_poly.entity_id
_entity_poly.type
_entity_poly.pdbx_seq_one_letter_code
_entity_poly.pdbx_strand_id
1 'polypeptide(L)'
;TDSLQLTKMIPRGNAPEKKNIMAGKMEKIKEEVCKLRVDMDEFNLMSSDSHASIEPPVTDITEVEEPMIIGRDKHIQSIMERIFVKEGQYIMVDIDGQHGSGKTTLARMVFNHSRFKDYSRVWIQCSDDFRLQDMGKYIISQLSGEDINGGSNDDMEYVRKRLHQLLDTSIKVLVVLDGMFPLSWDDCEELDGMLSEGDNRSEVILLTTGGLPRCNVFEECNALSDDMCWTIIKQRSHFEGR
;
A
#
# COMPACT_ATOMS: atom_id res chain seq x y z
N THR A 1 -15.33 -10.96 92.93
CA THR A 1 -14.94 -12.37 93.03
C THR A 1 -15.80 -13.12 92.03
N ASP A 2 -15.31 -13.15 90.80
CA ASP A 2 -14.62 -14.31 90.20
C ASP A 2 -15.65 -15.24 89.50
N SER A 3 -15.68 -15.24 88.17
CA SER A 3 -14.96 -16.20 87.29
C SER A 3 -15.86 -17.43 87.03
N LEU A 4 -16.14 -17.95 85.83
CA LEU A 4 -15.44 -17.97 84.55
C LEU A 4 -16.45 -18.32 83.43
N GLN A 5 -16.26 -17.69 82.27
CA GLN A 5 -16.84 -18.05 80.97
C GLN A 5 -16.35 -19.43 80.52
N LEU A 6 -17.25 -20.33 80.10
CA LEU A 6 -16.90 -21.60 79.47
C LEU A 6 -17.18 -21.54 77.96
N THR A 7 -16.26 -20.94 77.21
CA THR A 7 -16.29 -20.96 75.74
C THR A 7 -15.55 -22.21 75.25
N LYS A 8 -16.28 -23.25 74.83
CA LYS A 8 -15.70 -24.36 74.06
C LYS A 8 -15.61 -23.96 72.58
N MET A 9 -14.37 -23.96 72.08
CA MET A 9 -13.99 -23.67 70.69
C MET A 9 -14.54 -24.71 69.70
N ILE A 10 -15.05 -24.24 68.56
CA ILE A 10 -15.20 -25.04 67.33
C ILE A 10 -14.03 -24.64 66.41
N PRO A 11 -13.24 -25.58 65.83
CA PRO A 11 -12.19 -25.23 64.90
C PRO A 11 -12.80 -24.74 63.58
N ARG A 12 -12.38 -23.56 63.11
CA ARG A 12 -12.61 -23.10 61.74
C ARG A 12 -11.89 -24.05 60.77
N GLY A 13 -12.63 -24.62 59.83
CA GLY A 13 -12.07 -25.39 58.73
C GLY A 13 -11.18 -24.51 57.84
N ASN A 14 -10.03 -25.06 57.43
CA ASN A 14 -9.16 -24.45 56.43
C ASN A 14 -9.87 -24.44 55.07
N ALA A 15 -9.99 -23.26 54.46
CA ALA A 15 -10.36 -23.13 53.05
C ALA A 15 -9.11 -23.34 52.17
N PRO A 16 -9.22 -24.00 51.00
CA PRO A 16 -8.07 -24.18 50.13
C PRO A 16 -7.74 -22.87 49.40
N GLU A 17 -6.46 -22.48 49.44
CA GLU A 17 -5.91 -21.39 48.65
C GLU A 17 -6.15 -21.64 47.15
N LYS A 18 -6.93 -20.77 46.51
CA LYS A 18 -7.07 -20.75 45.06
C LYS A 18 -5.75 -20.27 44.46
N LYS A 19 -4.93 -21.19 43.96
CA LYS A 19 -3.74 -20.87 43.16
C LYS A 19 -4.14 -19.95 42.00
N ASN A 20 -3.52 -18.78 41.94
CA ASN A 20 -3.88 -17.73 40.99
C ASN A 20 -3.27 -18.05 39.61
N ILE A 21 -4.05 -18.76 38.78
CA ILE A 21 -3.65 -19.29 37.46
C ILE A 21 -3.08 -18.19 36.53
N MET A 22 -3.53 -16.94 36.68
CA MET A 22 -3.04 -15.80 35.90
C MET A 22 -1.60 -15.41 36.24
N ALA A 23 -1.19 -15.54 37.51
CA ALA A 23 0.18 -15.25 37.92
C ALA A 23 1.18 -16.21 37.28
N GLY A 24 0.85 -17.51 37.24
CA GLY A 24 1.70 -18.51 36.60
C GLY A 24 1.79 -18.36 35.08
N LYS A 25 0.74 -17.84 34.42
CA LYS A 25 0.80 -17.51 32.98
C LYS A 25 1.67 -16.29 32.70
N MET A 26 1.58 -15.26 33.53
CA MET A 26 2.39 -14.04 33.41
C MET A 26 3.88 -14.34 33.62
N GLU A 27 4.21 -15.22 34.56
CA GLU A 27 5.57 -15.65 34.84
C GLU A 27 6.17 -16.43 33.67
N LYS A 28 5.37 -17.30 33.04
CA LYS A 28 5.80 -18.04 31.84
C LYS A 28 6.03 -17.13 30.63
N ILE A 29 5.17 -16.14 30.41
CA ILE A 29 5.34 -15.13 29.35
C ILE A 29 6.60 -14.30 29.61
N LYS A 30 6.85 -13.93 30.86
CA LYS A 30 8.06 -13.18 31.25
C LYS A 30 9.34 -13.98 30.98
N GLU A 31 9.35 -15.28 31.26
CA GLU A 31 10.48 -16.15 30.93
C GLU A 31 10.70 -16.28 29.42
N GLU A 32 9.65 -16.43 28.62
CA GLU A 32 9.77 -16.51 27.15
C GLU A 32 10.27 -15.19 26.54
N VAL A 33 9.77 -14.04 27.00
CA VAL A 33 10.26 -12.72 26.55
C VAL A 33 11.72 -12.49 26.95
N CYS A 34 12.15 -12.98 28.12
CA CYS A 34 13.56 -12.90 28.52
C CYS A 34 14.47 -13.80 27.68
N LYS A 35 14.01 -15.00 27.27
CA LYS A 35 14.78 -15.89 26.38
C LYS A 35 14.97 -15.27 24.99
N LEU A 36 13.91 -14.70 24.42
CA LEU A 36 13.98 -13.98 23.15
C LEU A 36 14.99 -12.83 23.18
N ARG A 37 15.12 -12.14 24.31
CA ARG A 37 16.07 -11.02 24.47
C ARG A 37 17.52 -11.49 24.48
N VAL A 38 17.80 -12.68 25.04
CA VAL A 38 19.13 -13.29 25.04
C VAL A 38 19.50 -13.81 23.65
N ASP A 39 18.54 -14.43 22.95
CA ASP A 39 18.75 -14.90 21.58
C ASP A 39 19.03 -13.70 20.64
N MET A 40 18.34 -12.57 20.82
CA MET A 40 18.54 -11.37 19.99
C MET A 40 19.93 -10.72 20.16
N ASP A 41 20.55 -10.85 21.35
CA ASP A 41 21.92 -10.38 21.61
C ASP A 41 22.97 -11.32 20.99
N GLU A 42 22.69 -12.63 20.91
CA GLU A 42 23.54 -13.62 20.24
C GLU A 42 23.56 -13.43 18.70
N PHE A 43 22.47 -12.90 18.14
CA PHE A 43 22.31 -12.62 16.70
C PHE A 43 22.75 -11.21 16.25
N ASN A 44 23.30 -10.38 17.14
CA ASN A 44 23.95 -9.09 16.80
C ASN A 44 23.08 -8.10 15.96
N LEU A 45 21.74 -8.15 16.11
CA LEU A 45 20.78 -7.38 15.31
C LEU A 45 20.70 -5.88 15.63
N MET A 46 21.47 -5.39 16.61
CA MET A 46 21.47 -3.97 17.03
C MET A 46 22.72 -3.20 16.59
N SER A 47 23.49 -3.74 15.64
CA SER A 47 24.59 -3.00 15.02
C SER A 47 24.02 -2.02 14.01
N SER A 48 23.69 -0.79 14.45
CA SER A 48 23.53 0.35 13.55
C SER A 48 24.89 0.73 12.98
N ASP A 49 25.37 -0.01 11.99
CA ASP A 49 26.42 0.44 11.09
C ASP A 49 26.21 -0.17 9.69
N SER A 50 26.41 0.69 8.72
CA SER A 50 26.11 0.58 7.29
C SER A 50 26.80 -0.59 6.56
N HIS A 51 26.10 -1.12 5.54
CA HIS A 51 26.56 -2.03 4.48
C HIS A 51 26.70 -3.52 4.85
N ALA A 52 25.57 -4.24 4.81
CA ALA A 52 25.57 -5.66 4.52
C ALA A 52 24.50 -5.96 3.46
N SER A 53 24.92 -6.23 2.23
CA SER A 53 24.05 -6.74 1.17
C SER A 53 23.58 -8.13 1.58
N ILE A 54 22.33 -8.24 2.02
CA ILE A 54 21.62 -9.51 2.08
C ILE A 54 21.22 -9.81 0.64
N GLU A 55 21.98 -10.67 -0.04
CA GLU A 55 21.50 -11.25 -1.30
C GLU A 55 20.18 -11.99 -1.01
N PRO A 56 19.07 -11.65 -1.71
CA PRO A 56 17.83 -12.37 -1.53
C PRO A 56 18.06 -13.84 -1.93
N PRO A 57 17.40 -14.80 -1.26
CA PRO A 57 17.48 -16.19 -1.68
C PRO A 57 16.99 -16.26 -3.12
N VAL A 58 17.86 -16.74 -4.01
CA VAL A 58 17.52 -17.06 -5.40
C VAL A 58 16.44 -18.14 -5.33
N THR A 59 15.20 -17.68 -5.35
CA THR A 59 14.06 -18.53 -5.64
C THR A 59 14.12 -18.76 -7.13
N ASP A 60 14.29 -20.03 -7.50
CA ASP A 60 14.17 -20.52 -8.86
C ASP A 60 12.90 -19.88 -9.46
N ILE A 61 13.07 -19.06 -10.49
CA ILE A 61 11.98 -18.33 -11.13
C ILE A 61 11.26 -19.36 -12.02
N THR A 62 10.59 -20.34 -11.41
CA THR A 62 9.45 -20.94 -12.06
C THR A 62 8.53 -19.78 -12.39
N GLU A 63 8.17 -19.61 -13.66
CA GLU A 63 7.12 -18.68 -14.08
C GLU A 63 5.90 -18.94 -13.20
N VAL A 64 5.76 -18.16 -12.13
CA VAL A 64 4.59 -18.22 -11.28
C VAL A 64 3.50 -17.63 -12.15
N GLU A 65 2.64 -18.48 -12.70
CA GLU A 65 1.44 -18.03 -13.38
C GLU A 65 0.76 -17.01 -12.46
N GLU A 66 0.61 -15.78 -12.96
CA GLU A 66 -0.06 -14.75 -12.17
C GLU A 66 -1.44 -15.29 -11.81
N PRO A 67 -1.78 -15.32 -10.51
CA PRO A 67 -3.01 -15.94 -10.07
C PRO A 67 -4.20 -15.20 -10.67
N MET A 68 -5.15 -15.95 -11.24
CA MET A 68 -6.39 -15.42 -11.78
C MET A 68 -7.05 -14.48 -10.77
N ILE A 69 -7.27 -13.23 -11.17
CA ILE A 69 -7.94 -12.22 -10.33
C ILE A 69 -9.45 -12.36 -10.54
N ILE A 70 -10.21 -12.42 -9.44
CA ILE A 70 -11.67 -12.62 -9.46
C ILE A 70 -12.38 -11.37 -8.93
N GLY A 71 -13.51 -11.03 -9.54
CA GLY A 71 -14.48 -10.09 -8.95
C GLY A 71 -14.17 -8.62 -9.17
N ARG A 72 -13.21 -8.28 -10.04
CA ARG A 72 -12.82 -6.89 -10.34
C ARG A 72 -13.25 -6.39 -11.71
N ASP A 73 -13.85 -7.24 -12.54
CA ASP A 73 -14.26 -6.89 -13.90
C ASP A 73 -15.23 -5.69 -13.95
N LYS A 74 -16.18 -5.62 -13.01
CA LYS A 74 -17.14 -4.51 -12.94
C LYS A 74 -16.46 -3.17 -12.62
N HIS A 75 -15.48 -3.17 -11.72
CA HIS A 75 -14.73 -1.97 -11.38
C HIS A 75 -13.87 -1.52 -12.56
N ILE A 76 -13.21 -2.46 -13.23
CA ILE A 76 -12.43 -2.16 -14.45
C ILE A 76 -13.33 -1.56 -15.51
N GLN A 77 -14.48 -2.18 -15.78
CA GLN A 77 -15.43 -1.68 -16.76
C GLN A 77 -15.91 -0.26 -16.41
N SER A 78 -16.28 -0.01 -15.15
CA SER A 78 -16.68 1.32 -14.65
C SER A 78 -15.60 2.37 -14.88
N ILE A 79 -14.34 2.08 -14.53
CA ILE A 79 -13.21 2.98 -14.77
C ILE A 79 -13.04 3.24 -16.27
N MET A 80 -13.06 2.19 -17.11
CA MET A 80 -12.86 2.33 -18.55
C MET A 80 -13.97 3.14 -19.23
N GLU A 81 -15.21 2.99 -18.80
CA GLU A 81 -16.35 3.76 -19.34
C GLU A 81 -16.26 5.25 -19.01
N ARG A 82 -15.62 5.61 -17.89
CA ARG A 82 -15.50 7.01 -17.43
C ARG A 82 -14.23 7.71 -17.88
N ILE A 83 -13.18 6.95 -18.20
CA ILE A 83 -12.01 7.49 -18.90
C ILE A 83 -12.45 7.73 -20.35
N PHE A 84 -12.71 8.99 -20.72
CA PHE A 84 -12.95 9.39 -22.11
C PHE A 84 -11.62 9.75 -22.77
N VAL A 85 -11.33 9.23 -23.97
CA VAL A 85 -10.11 9.57 -24.71
C VAL A 85 -10.40 10.79 -25.58
N LYS A 86 -9.74 11.91 -25.28
CA LYS A 86 -9.63 13.08 -26.17
C LYS A 86 -8.20 13.60 -26.15
N GLU A 87 -7.76 14.13 -27.28
CA GLU A 87 -6.47 14.82 -27.35
C GLU A 87 -6.43 15.98 -26.35
N GLY A 88 -5.29 16.12 -25.67
CA GLY A 88 -5.07 17.16 -24.66
C GLY A 88 -5.83 16.97 -23.34
N GLN A 89 -6.40 15.79 -23.11
CA GLN A 89 -7.15 15.53 -21.88
C GLN A 89 -6.25 15.05 -20.75
N TYR A 90 -6.40 15.68 -19.58
CA TYR A 90 -5.88 15.20 -18.30
C TYR A 90 -7.04 14.64 -17.46
N ILE A 91 -6.88 13.41 -16.95
CA ILE A 91 -7.89 12.70 -16.16
C ILE A 91 -7.24 12.13 -14.91
N MET A 92 -7.79 12.50 -13.75
CA MET A 92 -7.47 11.89 -12.47
C MET A 92 -8.51 10.82 -12.12
N VAL A 93 -8.01 9.66 -11.73
CA VAL A 93 -8.79 8.51 -11.30
C VAL A 93 -8.33 8.13 -9.91
N ASP A 94 -9.24 8.16 -8.93
CA ASP A 94 -8.95 7.69 -7.57
C ASP A 94 -9.64 6.36 -7.30
N ILE A 95 -8.86 5.35 -6.92
CA ILE A 95 -9.34 4.07 -6.43
C ILE A 95 -9.26 4.09 -4.90
N ASP A 96 -10.37 4.36 -4.24
CA ASP A 96 -10.45 4.36 -2.79
C ASP A 96 -10.99 3.03 -2.24
N GLY A 97 -10.92 2.81 -0.93
CA GLY A 97 -11.46 1.64 -0.27
C GLY A 97 -10.66 1.26 0.97
N GLN A 98 -11.19 0.31 1.73
CA GLN A 98 -10.55 -0.14 2.97
C GLN A 98 -9.17 -0.77 2.74
N HIS A 99 -8.35 -0.81 3.79
CA HIS A 99 -7.10 -1.54 3.76
C HIS A 99 -7.36 -3.02 3.44
N GLY A 100 -6.54 -3.63 2.57
CA GLY A 100 -6.70 -5.03 2.18
C GLY A 100 -7.83 -5.31 1.17
N SER A 101 -8.57 -4.30 0.69
CA SER A 101 -9.62 -4.54 -0.32
C SER A 101 -9.07 -4.88 -1.71
N GLY A 102 -7.77 -4.66 -1.96
CA GLY A 102 -7.13 -4.96 -3.25
C GLY A 102 -7.11 -3.78 -4.22
N LYS A 103 -7.06 -2.53 -3.72
CA LYS A 103 -6.88 -1.32 -4.54
C LYS A 103 -5.69 -1.42 -5.50
N THR A 104 -4.51 -1.78 -4.97
CA THR A 104 -3.29 -2.01 -5.76
C THR A 104 -3.50 -3.06 -6.85
N THR A 105 -4.24 -4.14 -6.54
CA THR A 105 -4.58 -5.17 -7.54
C THR A 105 -5.47 -4.61 -8.64
N LEU A 106 -6.51 -3.84 -8.29
CA LEU A 106 -7.38 -3.18 -9.27
C LEU A 106 -6.60 -2.18 -10.13
N ALA A 107 -5.75 -1.35 -9.52
CA ALA A 107 -4.89 -0.42 -10.25
C ALA A 107 -3.96 -1.14 -11.22
N ARG A 108 -3.39 -2.28 -10.81
CA ARG A 108 -2.53 -3.11 -11.67
C ARG A 108 -3.29 -3.68 -12.86
N MET A 109 -4.55 -4.10 -12.66
CA MET A 109 -5.40 -4.55 -13.77
C MET A 109 -5.71 -3.42 -14.75
N VAL A 110 -5.97 -2.20 -14.26
CA VAL A 110 -6.16 -1.02 -15.12
C VAL A 110 -4.86 -0.73 -15.88
N PHE A 111 -3.71 -0.70 -15.21
CA PHE A 111 -2.40 -0.44 -15.81
C PHE A 111 -1.99 -1.43 -16.90
N ASN A 112 -2.38 -2.70 -16.76
CA ASN A 112 -2.12 -3.76 -17.73
C ASN A 112 -3.25 -3.94 -18.75
N HIS A 113 -4.31 -3.13 -18.70
CA HIS A 113 -5.43 -3.24 -19.60
C HIS A 113 -5.02 -2.96 -21.06
N SER A 114 -5.58 -3.70 -22.00
CA SER A 114 -5.19 -3.64 -23.42
C SER A 114 -5.38 -2.27 -24.06
N ARG A 115 -6.29 -1.46 -23.51
CA ARG A 115 -6.52 -0.07 -23.92
C ARG A 115 -5.27 0.81 -23.81
N PHE A 116 -4.40 0.54 -22.85
CA PHE A 116 -3.21 1.35 -22.57
C PHE A 116 -1.92 0.75 -23.14
N LYS A 117 -2.03 -0.19 -24.10
CA LYS A 117 -0.86 -0.80 -24.76
C LYS A 117 0.05 0.22 -25.44
N ASP A 118 -0.53 1.27 -26.00
CA ASP A 118 0.19 2.32 -26.72
C ASP A 118 0.56 3.51 -25.82
N TYR A 119 0.34 3.41 -24.50
CA TYR A 119 0.66 4.48 -23.55
C TYR A 119 2.07 4.25 -22.99
N SER A 120 2.80 5.34 -22.79
CA SER A 120 3.92 5.34 -21.87
C SER A 120 3.38 5.17 -20.46
N ARG A 121 3.78 4.09 -19.80
CA ARG A 121 3.21 3.64 -18.53
C ARG A 121 4.23 3.80 -17.41
N VAL A 122 3.87 4.58 -16.40
CA VAL A 122 4.72 4.89 -15.25
C VAL A 122 4.02 4.40 -13.98
N TRP A 123 4.68 3.54 -13.20
CA TRP A 123 4.17 3.08 -11.91
C TRP A 123 5.09 3.56 -10.81
N ILE A 124 4.54 4.30 -9.86
CA ILE A 124 5.25 4.85 -8.71
C ILE A 124 4.65 4.22 -7.47
N GLN A 125 5.46 3.49 -6.72
CA GLN A 125 5.11 3.09 -5.37
C GLN A 125 5.53 4.22 -4.42
N CYS A 126 4.56 4.86 -3.79
CA CYS A 126 4.80 5.99 -2.89
C CYS A 126 5.14 5.49 -1.49
N SER A 127 6.16 6.10 -0.89
CA SER A 127 6.48 5.99 0.53
C SER A 127 5.92 7.21 1.29
N ASP A 128 5.86 7.10 2.62
CA ASP A 128 5.35 8.16 3.51
C ASP A 128 6.07 9.51 3.36
N ASP A 129 7.32 9.51 2.92
CA ASP A 129 8.20 10.67 2.75
C ASP A 129 8.28 11.15 1.29
N PHE A 130 7.46 10.62 0.40
CA PHE A 130 7.53 10.89 -1.02
C PHE A 130 7.04 12.31 -1.36
N ARG A 131 7.90 13.11 -1.99
CA ARG A 131 7.60 14.50 -2.38
C ARG A 131 7.15 14.57 -3.83
N LEU A 132 6.23 15.51 -4.15
CA LEU A 132 5.77 15.77 -5.53
C LEU A 132 6.92 16.06 -6.50
N GLN A 133 7.98 16.70 -6.01
CA GLN A 133 9.19 16.93 -6.79
C GLN A 133 9.84 15.62 -7.27
N ASP A 134 10.00 14.67 -6.35
CA ASP A 134 10.63 13.39 -6.61
C ASP A 134 9.76 12.57 -7.57
N MET A 135 8.44 12.67 -7.44
CA MET A 135 7.47 12.16 -8.41
C MET A 135 7.70 12.72 -9.81
N GLY A 136 7.76 14.04 -9.95
CA GLY A 136 7.95 14.67 -11.26
C GLY A 136 9.26 14.28 -11.90
N LYS A 137 10.36 14.27 -11.14
CA LYS A 137 11.67 13.80 -11.62
C LYS A 137 11.61 12.34 -12.11
N TYR A 138 10.94 11.47 -11.35
CA TYR A 138 10.75 10.08 -11.73
C TYR A 138 9.94 9.93 -13.03
N ILE A 139 8.83 10.67 -13.17
CA ILE A 139 8.02 10.67 -14.39
C ILE A 139 8.85 11.11 -15.60
N ILE A 140 9.61 12.22 -15.48
CA ILE A 140 10.47 12.70 -16.57
C ILE A 140 11.47 11.60 -16.94
N SER A 141 12.15 11.00 -15.95
CA SER A 141 13.14 9.94 -16.20
C SER A 141 12.54 8.75 -16.96
N GLN A 142 11.31 8.34 -16.62
CA GLN A 142 10.61 7.25 -17.32
C GLN A 142 10.17 7.64 -18.75
N LEU A 143 9.82 8.91 -18.98
CA LEU A 143 9.34 9.38 -20.29
C LEU A 143 10.46 9.76 -21.26
N SER A 144 11.57 10.33 -20.76
CA SER A 144 12.68 10.82 -21.60
C SER A 144 13.92 9.93 -21.57
N GLY A 145 14.04 9.04 -20.57
CA GLY A 145 15.26 8.29 -20.30
C GLY A 145 16.38 9.12 -19.67
N GLU A 146 16.11 10.36 -19.27
CA GLU A 146 17.07 11.25 -18.63
C GLU A 146 17.32 10.83 -17.17
N ASP A 147 18.57 10.92 -16.72
CA ASP A 147 18.87 10.87 -15.29
C ASP A 147 18.89 12.28 -14.73
N ILE A 148 18.00 12.54 -13.77
CA ILE A 148 17.72 13.87 -13.21
C ILE A 148 18.00 13.88 -11.71
N ASN A 149 18.65 12.83 -11.20
CA ASN A 149 19.00 12.72 -9.80
C ASN A 149 20.28 13.51 -9.48
N GLY A 150 20.13 14.60 -8.73
CA GLY A 150 21.23 15.42 -8.19
C GLY A 150 21.70 16.55 -9.12
N GLY A 151 21.78 17.79 -8.57
CA GLY A 151 22.31 18.98 -9.26
C GLY A 151 21.39 20.21 -9.20
N SER A 152 21.61 21.18 -10.11
CA SER A 152 20.81 22.41 -10.32
C SER A 152 19.33 22.17 -10.68
N ASN A 153 18.92 20.91 -10.84
CA ASN A 153 17.58 20.48 -11.21
C ASN A 153 16.72 20.17 -9.97
N ASP A 154 17.15 20.61 -8.79
CA ASP A 154 16.40 20.51 -7.53
C ASP A 154 15.36 21.63 -7.37
N ASP A 155 14.97 22.26 -8.48
CA ASP A 155 13.93 23.27 -8.53
C ASP A 155 12.63 22.65 -9.07
N MET A 156 11.52 22.86 -8.35
CA MET A 156 10.17 22.49 -8.80
C MET A 156 9.82 23.16 -10.12
N GLU A 157 10.27 24.40 -10.35
CA GLU A 157 10.00 25.11 -11.59
C GLU A 157 10.64 24.40 -12.79
N TYR A 158 11.84 23.85 -12.62
CA TYR A 158 12.50 23.03 -13.63
C TYR A 158 11.70 21.77 -13.95
N VAL A 159 11.27 21.03 -12.91
CA VAL A 159 10.49 19.80 -13.06
C VAL A 159 9.20 20.07 -13.83
N ARG A 160 8.45 21.11 -13.43
CA ARG A 160 7.21 21.53 -14.10
C ARG A 160 7.44 21.85 -15.57
N LYS A 161 8.41 22.73 -15.86
CA LYS A 161 8.75 23.13 -17.23
C LYS A 161 9.16 21.94 -18.10
N ARG A 162 9.94 21.00 -17.55
CA ARG A 162 10.41 19.83 -18.29
C ARG A 162 9.27 18.85 -18.59
N LEU A 163 8.36 18.63 -17.64
CA LEU A 163 7.15 17.83 -17.85
C LEU A 163 6.28 18.45 -18.94
N HIS A 164 6.02 19.76 -18.90
CA HIS A 164 5.24 20.45 -19.94
C HIS A 164 5.87 20.28 -21.33
N GLN A 165 7.19 20.41 -21.45
CA GLN A 165 7.89 20.15 -22.72
C GLN A 165 7.72 18.73 -23.23
N LEU A 166 7.70 17.72 -22.35
CA LEU A 166 7.43 16.34 -22.75
C LEU A 166 5.98 16.17 -23.19
N LEU A 167 5.05 16.75 -22.43
CA LEU A 167 3.60 16.62 -22.64
C LEU A 167 3.06 17.50 -23.78
N ASP A 168 3.85 18.41 -24.35
CA ASP A 168 3.47 19.15 -25.56
C ASP A 168 3.58 18.30 -26.84
N THR A 169 4.30 17.16 -26.79
CA THR A 169 4.61 16.34 -27.98
C THR A 169 3.50 15.39 -28.45
N SER A 170 2.26 15.55 -27.95
CA SER A 170 1.10 14.69 -28.27
C SER A 170 1.36 13.20 -27.99
N ILE A 171 1.84 12.91 -26.78
CA ILE A 171 2.06 11.56 -26.27
C ILE A 171 0.87 11.09 -25.42
N LYS A 172 0.80 9.79 -25.15
CA LYS A 172 -0.19 9.19 -24.25
C LYS A 172 0.50 8.63 -23.03
N VAL A 173 0.12 9.09 -21.86
CA VAL A 173 0.79 8.75 -20.60
C VAL A 173 -0.23 8.24 -19.60
N LEU A 174 0.07 7.09 -18.99
CA LEU A 174 -0.64 6.57 -17.83
C LEU A 174 0.33 6.53 -16.64
N VAL A 175 0.05 7.33 -15.62
CA VAL A 175 0.80 7.37 -14.37
C VAL A 175 -0.03 6.71 -13.27
N VAL A 176 0.55 5.79 -12.53
CA VAL A 176 -0.04 5.19 -11.34
C VAL A 176 0.76 5.61 -10.12
N LEU A 177 0.09 6.18 -9.12
CA LEU A 177 0.65 6.47 -7.80
C LEU A 177 0.01 5.51 -6.79
N ASP A 178 0.76 4.49 -6.40
CA ASP A 178 0.28 3.40 -5.54
C ASP A 178 0.79 3.55 -4.10
N GLY A 179 -0.12 3.49 -3.13
CA GLY A 179 0.21 3.57 -1.71
C GLY A 179 0.33 5.01 -1.19
N MET A 180 -0.32 5.97 -1.87
CA MET A 180 -0.28 7.37 -1.46
C MET A 180 -1.06 7.65 -0.17
N PHE A 181 -0.54 8.61 0.59
CA PHE A 181 -1.31 9.28 1.62
C PHE A 181 -2.25 10.30 0.99
N PRO A 182 -3.36 10.64 1.67
CA PRO A 182 -4.22 11.73 1.26
C PRO A 182 -3.45 13.03 1.06
N LEU A 183 -3.49 13.55 -0.16
CA LEU A 183 -2.90 14.83 -0.51
C LEU A 183 -3.72 15.97 0.10
N SER A 184 -3.03 17.07 0.39
CA SER A 184 -3.70 18.35 0.62
C SER A 184 -4.31 18.88 -0.68
N TRP A 185 -5.21 19.85 -0.58
CA TRP A 185 -5.74 20.54 -1.75
C TRP A 185 -4.64 21.22 -2.56
N ASP A 186 -3.67 21.84 -1.87
CA ASP A 186 -2.55 22.54 -2.50
C ASP A 186 -1.62 21.56 -3.24
N ASP A 187 -1.33 20.40 -2.63
CA ASP A 187 -0.54 19.35 -3.29
C ASP A 187 -1.24 18.79 -4.54
N CYS A 188 -2.57 18.66 -4.46
CA CYS A 188 -3.38 18.23 -5.61
C CYS A 188 -3.38 19.29 -6.73
N GLU A 189 -3.39 20.58 -6.39
CA GLU A 189 -3.30 21.67 -7.37
C GLU A 189 -1.91 21.77 -8.01
N GLU A 190 -0.84 21.58 -7.24
CA GLU A 190 0.52 21.49 -7.77
C GLU A 190 0.67 20.30 -8.72
N LEU A 191 0.11 19.14 -8.36
CA LEU A 191 0.08 17.94 -9.20
C LEU A 191 -0.67 18.19 -10.52
N ASP A 192 -1.83 18.85 -10.47
CA ASP A 192 -2.58 19.27 -11.66
C ASP A 192 -1.72 20.22 -12.52
N GLY A 193 -1.06 21.21 -11.90
CA GLY A 193 -0.19 22.16 -12.59
C GLY A 193 1.04 21.53 -13.23
N MET A 194 1.55 20.42 -12.68
CA MET A 194 2.68 19.68 -13.24
C MET A 194 2.29 18.84 -14.47
N LEU A 195 1.10 18.24 -14.45
CA LEU A 195 0.66 17.25 -15.45
C LEU A 195 -0.30 17.82 -16.51
N SER A 196 -0.86 19.00 -16.27
CA SER A 196 -1.83 19.65 -17.14
C SER A 196 -1.52 21.14 -17.32
N GLU A 197 -1.24 21.54 -18.56
CA GLU A 197 -1.18 22.94 -18.99
C GLU A 197 -2.17 23.16 -20.15
N GLY A 198 -2.70 24.38 -20.29
CA GLY A 198 -3.89 24.67 -21.10
C GLY A 198 -3.79 24.35 -22.60
N ASP A 199 -2.57 24.21 -23.13
CA ASP A 199 -2.31 23.84 -24.54
C ASP A 199 -1.74 22.42 -24.70
N ASN A 200 -1.78 21.58 -23.64
CA ASN A 200 -1.29 20.21 -23.71
C ASN A 200 -1.97 19.45 -24.84
N ARG A 201 -1.18 18.83 -25.70
CA ARG A 201 -1.66 17.93 -26.77
C ARG A 201 -1.67 16.47 -26.35
N SER A 202 -1.01 16.17 -25.23
CA SER A 202 -0.90 14.82 -24.69
C SER A 202 -2.15 14.41 -23.93
N GLU A 203 -2.41 13.12 -23.95
CA GLU A 203 -3.41 12.49 -23.11
C GLU A 203 -2.72 11.97 -21.85
N VAL A 204 -3.13 12.44 -20.69
CA VAL A 204 -2.53 12.06 -19.41
C VAL A 204 -3.61 11.50 -18.50
N ILE A 205 -3.42 10.26 -18.07
CA ILE A 205 -4.26 9.63 -17.06
C ILE A 205 -3.41 9.43 -15.82
N LEU A 206 -3.86 10.02 -14.72
CA LEU A 206 -3.30 9.81 -13.40
C LEU A 206 -4.24 8.88 -12.61
N LEU A 207 -3.72 7.76 -12.15
CA LEU A 207 -4.43 6.78 -11.33
C LEU A 207 -3.81 6.74 -9.93
N THR A 208 -4.61 6.87 -8.89
CA THR A 208 -4.16 6.79 -7.50
C THR A 208 -4.86 5.66 -6.75
N THR A 209 -4.21 5.05 -5.75
CA THR A 209 -4.85 4.06 -4.85
C THR A 209 -5.26 4.69 -3.52
N GLY A 210 -6.11 5.70 -3.62
CA GLY A 210 -6.57 6.52 -2.51
C GLY A 210 -5.77 7.82 -2.43
N GLY A 211 -6.41 8.83 -1.89
CA GLY A 211 -5.72 10.03 -1.41
C GLY A 211 -5.83 11.26 -2.30
N LEU A 212 -6.72 11.28 -3.29
CA LEU A 212 -7.03 12.51 -4.01
C LEU A 212 -8.24 13.24 -3.38
N PRO A 213 -8.09 14.50 -2.92
CA PRO A 213 -9.23 15.29 -2.47
C PRO A 213 -10.17 15.66 -3.64
N ARG A 214 -9.66 15.58 -4.88
CA ARG A 214 -10.37 15.87 -6.12
C ARG A 214 -9.92 14.89 -7.21
N CYS A 215 -10.87 14.27 -7.88
CA CYS A 215 -10.62 13.44 -9.05
C CYS A 215 -11.75 13.56 -10.08
N ASN A 216 -11.49 13.19 -11.33
CA ASN A 216 -12.51 13.13 -12.38
C ASN A 216 -13.32 11.83 -12.28
N VAL A 217 -12.66 10.74 -11.90
CA VAL A 217 -13.24 9.42 -11.77
C VAL A 217 -12.95 8.88 -10.38
N PHE A 218 -14.01 8.60 -9.64
CA PHE A 218 -13.92 7.94 -8.34
C PHE A 218 -14.42 6.50 -8.45
N GLU A 219 -13.62 5.54 -8.00
CA GLU A 219 -13.97 4.12 -7.95
C GLU A 219 -13.72 3.55 -6.55
N GLU A 220 -14.78 3.10 -5.90
CA GLU A 220 -14.67 2.47 -4.57
C GLU A 220 -14.38 0.97 -4.72
N CYS A 221 -13.16 0.57 -4.39
CA CYS A 221 -12.72 -0.81 -4.32
C CYS A 221 -13.30 -1.49 -3.08
N ASN A 222 -14.55 -1.91 -3.22
CA ASN A 222 -15.35 -2.57 -2.20
C ASN A 222 -14.89 -4.00 -1.89
N ALA A 223 -15.29 -4.49 -0.72
CA ALA A 223 -15.10 -5.89 -0.35
C ALA A 223 -15.77 -6.83 -1.38
N LEU A 224 -15.14 -7.97 -1.61
CA LEU A 224 -15.72 -9.01 -2.46
C LEU A 224 -16.90 -9.68 -1.73
N SER A 225 -17.82 -10.26 -2.48
CA SER A 225 -18.88 -11.09 -1.89
C SER A 225 -18.30 -12.37 -1.29
N ASP A 226 -18.98 -12.94 -0.30
CA ASP A 226 -18.58 -14.19 0.35
C ASP A 226 -18.34 -15.33 -0.66
N ASP A 227 -19.17 -15.43 -1.70
CA ASP A 227 -19.02 -16.43 -2.77
C ASP A 227 -17.71 -16.25 -3.56
N MET A 228 -17.34 -15.01 -3.86
CA MET A 228 -16.08 -14.70 -4.57
C MET A 228 -14.87 -14.96 -3.66
N CYS A 229 -14.94 -14.54 -2.38
CA CYS A 229 -13.93 -14.86 -1.38
C CYS A 229 -13.71 -16.37 -1.28
N TRP A 230 -14.78 -17.14 -1.21
CA TRP A 230 -14.71 -18.61 -1.12
C TRP A 230 -14.11 -19.22 -2.39
N THR A 231 -14.42 -18.67 -3.56
CA THR A 231 -13.83 -19.11 -4.83
C THR A 231 -12.31 -18.89 -4.84
N ILE A 232 -11.85 -17.71 -4.41
CA ILE A 232 -10.42 -17.40 -4.30
C ILE A 232 -9.74 -18.34 -3.29
N ILE A 233 -10.34 -18.56 -2.12
CA ILE A 233 -9.80 -19.47 -1.10
C ILE A 233 -9.63 -20.88 -1.66
N LYS A 234 -10.65 -21.41 -2.35
CA LYS A 234 -10.58 -22.74 -2.97
C LYS A 234 -9.44 -22.84 -4.00
N GLN A 235 -9.32 -21.84 -4.87
CA GLN A 235 -8.26 -21.81 -5.88
C GLN A 235 -6.86 -21.78 -5.25
N ARG A 236 -6.68 -21.01 -4.16
CA ARG A 236 -5.36 -20.84 -3.51
C ARG A 236 -4.97 -21.97 -2.55
N SER A 237 -5.93 -22.67 -1.99
CA SER A 237 -5.69 -23.71 -0.99
C SER A 237 -5.54 -25.12 -1.58
N HIS A 238 -5.73 -25.29 -2.90
CA HIS A 238 -5.88 -26.61 -3.55
C HIS A 238 -6.91 -27.51 -2.84
N PHE A 239 -7.89 -26.90 -2.15
CA PHE A 239 -8.90 -27.62 -1.38
C PHE A 239 -9.98 -28.11 -2.33
N GLU A 240 -9.68 -29.17 -3.08
CA GLU A 240 -10.71 -30.00 -3.71
C GLU A 240 -11.39 -30.80 -2.60
N GLY A 241 -12.71 -30.59 -2.46
CA GLY A 241 -13.51 -31.19 -1.41
C GLY A 241 -13.30 -32.70 -1.35
N ARG A 242 -12.79 -33.16 -0.19
CA ARG A 242 -12.88 -34.56 0.23
C ARG A 242 -14.20 -34.80 0.94
#